data_AF-A0A7K5KNE8-F1
#
_entry.id   AF-A0A7K5KNE8-F1
#
_cell.length_a   1.000
_cell.length_b   1.000
_cell.length_c   1.000
_cell.angle_alpha   90.00
_cell.angle_beta   90.00
_cell.angle_gamma   90.00
#
_symmetry.space_group_name_H-M   'P 1'
#
loop_
_entity.id
_entity.type
_entity.pdbx_description
1 polymer ?
#
loop_
_entity_poly.entity_id
_entity_poly.type
_entity_poly.pdbx_seq_one_letter_code
_entity_poly.pdbx_strand_id
1 'polypeptide(L)' 'FQDQQELPGHVMATNIVPNRDWTYQLLVLLEIPPQRRLSYSCQVEHVSLEHPPSRHW' A
#
# COMPACT_ATOMS: atom_id res chain seq x y z
N PHE A 1 -0.77 2.83 -6.34
CA PHE A 1 -0.86 3.52 -7.63
C PHE A 1 -0.80 2.53 -8.77
N GLN A 2 -1.49 2.83 -9.86
CA GLN A 2 -1.34 2.18 -11.16
C GLN A 2 -0.92 3.25 -12.16
N ASP A 3 0.26 3.12 -12.74
CA ASP A 3 0.85 4.13 -13.63
C ASP A 3 0.74 5.57 -13.06
N GLN A 4 1.06 5.73 -11.77
CA GLN A 4 0.97 6.98 -10.98
C GLN A 4 -0.45 7.49 -10.63
N GLN A 5 -1.51 6.76 -10.99
CA GLN A 5 -2.88 7.09 -10.57
C GLN A 5 -3.26 6.34 -9.27
N GLU A 6 -3.88 7.04 -8.31
CA GLU A 6 -4.46 6.41 -7.12
C GLU A 6 -5.67 5.54 -7.45
N LEU A 7 -5.85 4.43 -6.72
CA LEU A 7 -6.90 3.43 -6.95
C LEU A 7 -7.75 3.15 -5.69
N PRO A 8 -8.41 4.16 -5.07
CA PRO A 8 -9.08 3.98 -3.78
C PRO A 8 -10.19 2.92 -3.79
N GLY A 9 -10.88 2.71 -4.93
CA GLY A 9 -11.99 1.77 -5.03
C GLY A 9 -11.62 0.28 -5.12
N HIS A 10 -10.34 -0.06 -5.32
CA HIS A 10 -9.86 -1.44 -5.49
C HIS A 10 -8.90 -1.86 -4.38
N VAL A 11 -8.73 -0.98 -3.40
CA VAL A 11 -7.77 -1.12 -2.30
C VAL A 11 -8.54 -1.39 -1.03
N MET A 12 -8.25 -2.53 -0.40
CA MET A 12 -8.81 -2.91 0.90
C MET A 12 -7.72 -2.83 1.97
N ALA A 13 -8.02 -2.22 3.10
CA ALA A 13 -7.11 -2.16 4.25
C ALA A 13 -7.66 -3.02 5.39
N THR A 14 -6.76 -3.71 6.10
CA THR A 14 -7.10 -4.30 7.39
C THR A 14 -7.15 -3.22 8.48
N ASN A 15 -7.73 -3.57 9.63
CA ASN A 15 -7.53 -2.76 10.84
C ASN A 15 -6.04 -2.68 11.21
N ILE A 16 -5.69 -1.66 11.99
CA ILE A 16 -4.37 -1.53 12.62
C ILE A 16 -4.26 -2.58 13.74
N VAL A 17 -3.22 -3.40 13.71
CA VAL A 17 -2.97 -4.47 14.67
C VAL A 17 -1.68 -4.18 15.44
N PRO A 18 -1.69 -4.21 16.78
CA PRO A 18 -0.48 -4.01 17.58
C PRO A 18 0.42 -5.26 17.55
N ASN A 19 1.73 -5.02 17.49
CA ASN A 19 2.76 -6.04 17.65
C ASN A 19 3.26 -6.12 19.10
N ARG A 20 4.01 -7.17 19.44
CA ARG A 20 4.55 -7.38 20.80
C ARG A 20 5.68 -6.39 21.16
N ASP A 21 6.29 -5.77 20.17
CA ASP A 21 7.44 -4.87 20.28
C ASP A 21 7.05 -3.38 20.24
N TRP A 22 5.80 -3.05 20.56
CA TRP A 22 5.25 -1.68 20.54
C TRP A 22 5.14 -1.04 19.16
N THR A 23 5.34 -1.82 18.09
CA THR A 23 5.04 -1.38 16.74
C THR A 23 3.60 -1.75 16.35
N TYR A 24 3.15 -1.26 15.20
CA TYR A 24 1.84 -1.57 14.64
C TYR A 24 2.00 -2.05 13.21
N GLN A 25 1.06 -2.88 12.77
CA GLN A 25 0.98 -3.34 11.39
C GLN A 25 -0.41 -3.12 10.83
N LEU A 26 -0.47 -2.85 9.53
CA LEU A 26 -1.68 -2.89 8.72
C LEU A 26 -1.31 -3.49 7.37
N LEU A 27 -2.26 -4.16 6.74
CA LEU A 27 -2.10 -4.72 5.41
C LEU A 27 -3.03 -4.01 4.45
N VAL A 28 -2.51 -3.68 3.27
CA VAL A 28 -3.29 -3.16 2.15
C VAL A 28 -3.26 -4.17 1.02
N LEU A 29 -4.42 -4.52 0.51
CA LEU A 29 -4.61 -5.44 -0.62
C LEU A 29 -5.16 -4.66 -1.81
N LEU A 30 -4.55 -4.86 -2.97
CA LEU A 30 -5.03 -4.32 -4.24
C LEU A 30 -5.53 -5.49 -5.10
N GLU A 31 -6.81 -5.47 -5.45
CA GLU A 31 -7.36 -6.41 -6.42
C GLU A 31 -7.00 -5.97 -7.84
N ILE A 32 -6.22 -6.80 -8.54
CA ILE A 32 -5.74 -6.50 -9.90
C ILE A 32 -6.41 -7.48 -10.88
N PRO A 33 -7.19 -6.99 -11.86
CA PRO A 33 -7.64 -7.86 -12.94
C PRO A 33 -6.43 -8.36 -13.73
N PRO A 34 -6.43 -9.62 -14.22
CA PRO A 34 -5.29 -10.18 -14.94
C PRO A 34 -5.12 -9.52 -16.32
N GLN A 35 -4.55 -8.31 -16.35
CA GLN A 35 -4.24 -7.52 -17.53
C GLN A 35 -2.72 -7.26 -17.58
N ARG A 36 -2.10 -7.57 -18.73
CA ARG A 36 -0.65 -7.80 -18.81
C ARG A 36 0.24 -6.56 -18.98
N ARG A 37 -0.21 -5.34 -18.70
CA ARG A 37 0.53 -4.12 -19.11
C ARG A 37 0.48 -2.93 -18.15
N LEU A 38 0.17 -3.14 -16.88
CA LEU A 38 0.06 -2.05 -15.90
C LEU A 38 1.15 -2.20 -14.84
N SER A 39 1.81 -1.11 -14.48
CA SER A 39 2.77 -1.10 -13.37
C SER A 39 2.05 -0.67 -12.09
N TYR A 40 2.33 -1.39 -11.01
CA TYR A 40 1.73 -1.10 -9.71
C TYR A 40 2.79 -0.66 -8.72
N SER A 41 2.42 0.27 -7.85
CA SER A 41 3.25 0.62 -6.70
C SER A 41 2.41 0.81 -5.44
N CYS A 42 3.01 0.46 -4.30
CA CYS A 42 2.48 0.73 -2.97
C CYS A 42 3.36 1.80 -2.32
N GLN A 43 2.76 2.91 -1.90
CA GLN A 43 3.45 3.99 -1.19
C GLN A 43 2.95 4.03 0.25
N VAL A 44 3.86 4.25 1.19
CA VAL A 44 3.53 4.36 2.62
C VAL A 44 3.82 5.78 3.10
N GLU A 45 2.80 6.44 3.62
CA GLU A 45 2.94 7.73 4.30
C GLU A 45 2.83 7.53 5.80
N HIS A 46 3.82 8.02 6.55
CA HIS A 46 3.83 7.95 8.00
C HIS A 46 4.64 9.13 8.55
N VAL A 47 4.16 9.75 9.63
CA VAL A 47 4.74 10.97 10.22
C VAL A 47 6.22 10.81 10.63
N SER A 48 6.66 9.58 10.91
CA SER A 48 8.04 9.29 11.28
C SER A 48 9.00 9.12 10.10
N LEU A 49 8.50 9.17 8.85
CA LEU A 49 9.30 8.97 7.64
C LEU A 49 9.55 10.31 6.97
N GLU A 50 10.81 10.62 6.67
CA GLU A 50 11.18 11.86 5.97
C GLU A 50 10.64 11.90 4.53
N HIS A 51 10.60 10.74 3.87
CA HIS A 51 10.09 10.58 2.51
C HIS A 51 9.26 9.29 2.44
N PRO A 52 8.16 9.29 1.66
CA PRO A 52 7.30 8.11 1.58
C PRO A 52 7.97 7.00 0.76
N PRO A 53 8.28 5.84 1.35
CA PRO A 53 8.82 4.72 0.59
C PRO A 53 7.77 4.19 -0.39
N SER A 54 8.22 3.83 -1.59
CA SER A 54 7.41 3.22 -2.64
C SER A 54 7.99 1.87 -3.04
N ARG A 55 7.13 0.85 -3.13
CA ARG A 55 7.47 -0.49 -3.61
C ARG A 55 6.75 -0.76 -4.92
N HIS A 56 7.52 -1.05 -5.96
CA HIS A 56 7.02 -1.37 -7.30
C HIS A 56 6.84 -2.88 -7.50
N TRP A 57 5.84 -3.25 -8.29
CA TRP A 57 5.49 -4.62 -8.70
C TRP A 57 5.25 -4.69 -10.20
#